data_AF-A0A7V9BSQ2-F1
#
_entry.id   AF-A0A7V9BSQ2-F1
#
_cell.length_a   1.000
_cell.length_b   1.000
_cell.length_c   1.000
_cell.angle_alpha   90.00
_cell.angle_beta   90.00
_cell.angle_gamma   90.00
#
_symmetry.space_group_name_H-M   'P 1'
#
loop_
_entity.id
_entity.type
_entity.pdbx_description
1 polymer ?
#
loop_
_entity_poly.entity_id
_entity_poly.type
_entity_poly.pdbx_seq_one_letter_code
_entity_poly.pdbx_strand_id
1 'polypeptide(L)'
;MTLSPEEIAHWEFAIARRGYDKDEVDAFLSQVAAAYQGALSDKAPESSPSFESLGQEVSGVLRVAKETADEINRKSRQDAEKVRTDANEKAKEIRRKAEQEASAQRDKTSKEGDKTVREAELRAERLENATKNECRKLLDEAVAHHENLTRHERELRDRVEAVEVTLKSLRLELNPPDAQGQDKAETAPIDLTDSELGKKVWSDDAGEVSGTRVVRD
;
A
#
# COMPACT_ATOMS: atom_id res chain seq x y z
N MET A 1 26.34 2.80 -90.98
CA MET A 1 27.11 3.59 -91.97
C MET A 1 26.38 4.92 -92.12
N THR A 2 27.03 6.03 -91.82
CA THR A 2 26.45 7.38 -91.92
C THR A 2 27.13 8.09 -93.07
N LEU A 3 26.39 8.30 -94.16
CA LEU A 3 26.88 9.08 -95.30
C LEU A 3 27.02 10.54 -94.88
N SER A 4 28.11 11.19 -95.28
CA SER A 4 28.29 12.62 -95.08
C SER A 4 27.36 13.41 -96.02
N PRO A 5 26.88 14.62 -95.63
CA PRO A 5 26.13 15.47 -96.53
C PRO A 5 26.85 15.72 -97.87
N GLU A 6 28.17 15.83 -97.86
CA GLU A 6 28.98 16.05 -99.08
C GLU A 6 29.08 14.79 -99.95
N GLU A 7 29.08 13.60 -99.33
CA GLU A 7 29.07 12.31 -100.03
C GLU A 7 27.72 12.04 -100.71
N ILE A 8 26.61 12.50 -100.11
CA ILE A 8 25.27 12.43 -100.69
C ILE A 8 25.16 13.34 -101.92
N ALA A 9 25.76 14.53 -101.88
CA ALA A 9 25.70 15.51 -102.97
C ALA A 9 26.50 15.10 -104.22
N HIS A 10 27.56 14.29 -104.07
CA HIS A 10 28.46 13.90 -105.17
C HIS A 10 28.29 12.43 -105.60
N TRP A 11 27.17 11.79 -105.24
CA TRP A 11 26.96 10.37 -105.52
C TRP A 11 26.59 10.13 -106.99
N GLU A 12 27.41 9.38 -107.73
CA GLU A 12 27.14 9.05 -109.14
C GLU A 12 26.30 7.77 -109.29
N PHE A 13 25.26 7.82 -110.12
CA PHE A 13 24.42 6.67 -110.46
C PHE A 13 24.78 6.07 -111.84
N ALA A 14 24.66 4.75 -111.98
CA ALA A 14 24.90 4.06 -113.25
C ALA A 14 23.78 4.32 -114.26
N ILE A 15 24.15 4.70 -115.50
CA ILE A 15 23.20 5.03 -116.57
C ILE A 15 22.63 3.75 -117.20
N ALA A 16 21.30 3.64 -117.28
CA ALA A 16 20.58 2.53 -117.92
C ALA A 16 19.73 3.02 -119.12
N ARG A 17 19.36 2.12 -120.05
CA ARG A 17 18.58 2.47 -121.28
C ARG A 17 17.21 3.14 -121.00
N ARG A 18 16.71 3.07 -119.78
CA ARG A 18 15.57 3.83 -119.23
C ARG A 18 15.94 4.17 -117.79
N GLY A 19 15.80 5.43 -117.41
CA GLY A 19 16.18 5.92 -116.09
C GLY A 19 15.61 7.30 -115.82
N TYR A 20 15.85 7.77 -114.60
CA TYR A 20 15.53 9.14 -114.19
C TYR A 20 16.43 10.14 -114.90
N ASP A 21 15.93 11.37 -115.07
CA ASP A 21 16.75 12.47 -115.58
C ASP A 21 17.88 12.76 -114.59
N LYS A 22 19.11 12.85 -115.11
CA LYS A 22 20.30 13.06 -114.28
C LYS A 22 20.23 14.40 -113.56
N ASP A 23 19.78 15.45 -114.24
CA ASP A 23 19.77 16.82 -113.71
C ASP A 23 18.75 16.96 -112.57
N GLU A 24 17.62 16.25 -112.66
CA GLU A 24 16.58 16.22 -111.62
C GLU A 24 17.07 15.46 -110.37
N VAL A 25 17.82 14.36 -110.56
CA VAL A 25 18.41 13.59 -109.46
C VAL A 25 19.51 14.38 -108.74
N ASP A 26 20.39 15.05 -109.48
CA ASP A 26 21.47 15.88 -108.91
C ASP A 26 20.89 17.06 -108.09
N ALA A 27 19.80 17.67 -108.57
CA ALA A 27 19.07 18.70 -107.83
C ALA A 27 18.44 18.16 -106.53
N PHE A 28 17.86 16.96 -106.59
CA PHE A 28 17.29 16.30 -105.41
C PHE A 28 18.36 15.91 -104.38
N LEU A 29 19.50 15.37 -104.81
CA LEU A 29 20.63 15.04 -103.92
C LEU A 29 21.18 16.29 -103.23
N SER A 30 21.30 17.41 -103.94
CA SER A 30 21.71 18.70 -103.36
C SER A 30 20.74 19.18 -102.29
N GLN A 31 19.43 19.03 -102.52
CA GLN A 31 18.39 19.39 -101.55
C GLN A 31 18.42 18.48 -100.31
N VAL A 32 18.60 17.17 -100.49
CA VAL A 32 18.70 16.20 -99.40
C VAL A 32 19.98 16.41 -98.58
N ALA A 33 21.10 16.69 -99.22
CA ALA A 33 22.36 17.04 -98.56
C ALA A 33 22.22 18.30 -97.70
N ALA A 34 21.60 19.37 -98.23
CA ALA A 34 21.35 20.59 -97.48
C ALA A 34 20.41 20.38 -96.29
N ALA A 35 19.34 19.59 -96.47
CA ALA A 35 18.42 19.24 -95.38
C ALA A 35 19.10 18.39 -94.30
N TYR A 36 19.98 17.45 -94.70
CA TYR A 36 20.72 16.60 -93.78
C TYR A 36 21.77 17.39 -93.00
N GLN A 37 22.46 18.34 -93.64
CA GLN A 37 23.40 19.26 -93.00
C GLN A 37 22.71 20.22 -92.02
N GLY A 38 21.51 20.69 -92.35
CA GLY A 38 20.65 21.45 -91.44
C GLY A 38 20.28 20.65 -90.19
N ALA A 39 19.81 19.41 -90.38
CA ALA A 39 19.44 18.52 -89.27
C ALA A 39 20.63 18.09 -88.40
N LEU A 40 21.84 18.05 -88.96
CA LEU A 40 23.06 17.72 -88.21
C LEU A 40 23.57 18.93 -87.41
N SER A 41 23.45 20.15 -87.95
CA SER A 41 23.78 21.39 -87.25
C SER A 41 22.83 21.69 -86.09
N ASP A 42 21.52 21.41 -86.25
CA ASP A 42 20.53 21.47 -85.15
C ASP A 42 20.78 20.42 -84.05
N LYS A 43 21.60 19.41 -84.36
CA LYS A 43 22.02 18.34 -83.44
C LYS A 43 23.45 18.51 -82.91
N ALA A 44 24.20 19.52 -83.36
CA ALA A 44 25.46 19.88 -82.72
C ALA A 44 25.16 20.32 -81.29
N PRO A 45 26.03 19.99 -80.31
CA PRO A 45 25.60 19.87 -78.93
C PRO A 45 25.33 21.24 -78.34
N GLU A 46 24.06 21.64 -78.35
CA GLU A 46 23.46 22.43 -77.28
C GLU A 46 23.97 21.81 -75.98
N SER A 47 24.87 22.54 -75.32
CA SER A 47 25.42 22.22 -74.00
C SER A 47 24.33 21.56 -73.16
N SER A 48 24.47 20.25 -72.93
CA SER A 48 23.62 19.51 -71.98
C SER A 48 23.43 20.39 -70.73
N PRO A 49 22.20 20.58 -70.22
CA PRO A 49 21.99 21.38 -69.03
C PRO A 49 22.94 20.86 -67.93
N SER A 50 23.70 21.78 -67.35
CA SER A 50 24.89 21.47 -66.55
C SER A 50 24.55 20.62 -65.32
N PHE A 51 24.65 19.30 -65.43
CA PHE A 51 24.49 18.36 -64.32
C PHE A 51 25.49 18.64 -63.18
N GLU A 52 26.62 19.27 -63.50
CA GLU A 52 27.63 19.72 -62.55
C GLU A 52 27.07 20.81 -61.61
N SER A 53 26.38 21.82 -62.13
CA SER A 53 25.80 22.87 -61.29
C SER A 53 24.65 22.35 -60.44
N LEU A 54 23.82 21.46 -60.99
CA LEU A 54 22.76 20.79 -60.24
C LEU A 54 23.34 19.92 -59.13
N GLY A 55 24.43 19.19 -59.39
CA GLY A 55 25.13 18.40 -58.38
C GLY A 55 25.72 19.24 -57.24
N GLN A 56 26.27 20.42 -57.56
CA GLN A 56 26.76 21.36 -56.56
C GLN A 56 25.63 21.95 -55.70
N GLU A 57 24.51 22.31 -56.32
CA GLU A 57 23.34 22.85 -55.62
C GLU A 57 22.73 21.80 -54.68
N VAL A 58 22.52 20.58 -55.16
CA VAL A 58 22.03 19.46 -54.35
C VAL A 58 23.00 19.14 -53.20
N SER A 59 24.31 19.15 -53.45
CA SER A 59 25.31 18.95 -52.40
C SER A 59 25.32 20.07 -51.36
N GLY A 60 25.04 21.31 -51.78
CA GLY A 60 24.85 22.46 -50.89
C GLY A 60 23.64 22.25 -49.98
N VAL A 61 22.49 21.88 -50.55
CA VAL A 61 21.26 21.61 -49.80
C VAL A 61 21.44 20.45 -48.83
N LEU A 62 22.05 19.33 -49.26
CA LEU A 62 22.29 18.17 -48.39
C LEU A 62 23.24 18.49 -47.24
N ARG A 63 24.25 19.34 -47.46
CA ARG A 63 25.16 19.79 -46.42
C ARG A 63 24.46 20.64 -45.38
N VAL A 64 23.66 21.62 -45.81
CA VAL A 64 22.86 22.47 -44.92
C VAL A 64 21.83 21.62 -44.17
N ALA A 65 21.16 20.68 -44.84
CA ALA A 65 20.22 19.76 -44.22
C ALA A 65 20.90 18.88 -43.16
N LYS A 66 22.11 18.37 -43.44
CA LYS A 66 22.90 17.60 -42.47
C LYS A 66 23.31 18.45 -41.27
N GLU A 67 23.86 19.63 -41.50
CA GLU A 67 24.26 20.55 -40.43
C GLU A 67 23.07 20.96 -39.56
N THR A 68 21.92 21.22 -40.19
CA THR A 68 20.67 21.51 -39.48
C THR A 68 20.18 20.30 -38.67
N ALA A 69 20.26 19.09 -39.22
CA ALA A 69 19.88 17.87 -38.50
C ALA A 69 20.80 17.61 -37.29
N ASP A 70 22.10 17.83 -37.45
CA ASP A 70 23.09 17.70 -36.37
C ASP A 70 22.84 18.75 -35.28
N GLU A 71 22.53 19.99 -35.66
CA GLU A 71 22.17 21.07 -34.73
C GLU A 71 20.88 20.75 -33.96
N ILE A 72 19.85 20.28 -34.65
CA ILE A 72 18.58 19.84 -34.02
C ILE A 72 18.88 18.72 -33.03
N ASN A 73 19.63 17.70 -33.42
CA ASN A 73 19.97 16.58 -32.55
C ASN A 73 20.74 17.03 -31.30
N ARG A 74 21.72 17.93 -31.47
CA ARG A 74 22.50 18.50 -30.37
C ARG A 74 21.60 19.24 -29.40
N LYS A 75 20.72 20.11 -29.91
CA LYS A 75 19.79 20.90 -29.09
C LYS A 75 18.76 20.01 -28.38
N SER A 76 18.16 19.06 -29.08
CA SER A 76 17.21 18.12 -28.48
C SER A 76 17.83 17.26 -27.38
N ARG A 77 19.09 16.82 -27.55
CA ARG A 77 19.81 16.10 -26.49
C ARG A 77 20.05 16.99 -25.27
N GLN A 78 20.49 18.22 -25.47
CA GLN A 78 20.70 19.17 -24.39
C GLN A 78 19.40 19.49 -23.64
N ASP A 79 18.31 19.70 -24.36
CA ASP A 79 17.00 19.97 -23.76
C ASP A 79 16.47 18.74 -23.02
N ALA A 80 16.63 17.54 -23.57
CA ALA A 80 16.28 16.30 -22.89
C ALA A 80 17.09 16.10 -21.60
N GLU A 81 18.38 16.44 -21.60
CA GLU A 81 19.23 16.35 -20.42
C GLU A 81 18.85 17.35 -19.34
N LYS A 82 18.51 18.59 -19.71
CA LYS A 82 17.95 19.59 -18.78
C LYS A 82 16.65 19.10 -18.17
N VAL A 83 15.71 18.63 -18.98
CA VAL A 83 14.43 18.09 -18.49
C VAL A 83 14.66 16.92 -17.53
N ARG A 84 15.59 16.02 -17.83
CA ARG A 84 15.94 14.90 -16.93
C ARG A 84 16.54 15.40 -15.61
N THR A 85 17.43 16.38 -15.67
CA THR A 85 18.07 16.95 -14.48
C THR A 85 17.05 17.65 -13.60
N ASP A 86 16.23 18.53 -14.16
CA ASP A 86 15.18 19.25 -13.45
C ASP A 86 14.13 18.30 -12.85
N ALA A 87 13.73 17.26 -13.61
CA ALA A 87 12.80 16.25 -13.11
C ALA A 87 13.40 15.47 -11.93
N ASN A 88 14.67 15.13 -12.00
CA ASN A 88 15.37 14.42 -10.91
C ASN A 88 15.54 15.30 -9.67
N GLU A 89 15.85 16.59 -9.84
CA GLU A 89 15.91 17.55 -8.72
C GLU A 89 14.55 17.72 -8.06
N LYS A 90 13.49 17.95 -8.85
CA LYS A 90 12.11 18.03 -8.32
C LYS A 90 11.70 16.74 -7.62
N ALA A 91 12.03 15.57 -8.19
CA ALA A 91 11.76 14.30 -7.55
C ALA A 91 12.47 14.16 -6.20
N LYS A 92 13.75 14.57 -6.11
CA LYS A 92 14.51 14.59 -4.85
C LYS A 92 13.88 15.53 -3.83
N GLU A 93 13.46 16.72 -4.24
CA GLU A 93 12.79 17.67 -3.35
C GLU A 93 11.46 17.14 -2.82
N ILE A 94 10.64 16.55 -3.70
CA ILE A 94 9.38 15.92 -3.31
C ILE A 94 9.64 14.80 -2.31
N ARG A 95 10.60 13.91 -2.57
CA ARG A 95 10.97 12.84 -1.64
C ARG A 95 11.45 13.39 -0.30
N ARG A 96 12.29 14.43 -0.31
CA ARG A 96 12.77 15.07 0.93
C ARG A 96 11.62 15.66 1.75
N LYS A 97 10.70 16.38 1.12
CA LYS A 97 9.53 16.96 1.80
C LYS A 97 8.62 15.87 2.35
N ALA A 98 8.32 14.85 1.56
CA ALA A 98 7.51 13.73 1.99
C ALA A 98 8.15 12.98 3.19
N GLU A 99 9.47 12.77 3.17
CA GLU A 99 10.19 12.14 4.29
C GLU A 99 10.14 13.00 5.56
N GLN A 100 10.34 14.32 5.42
CA GLN A 100 10.25 15.26 6.55
C GLN A 100 8.85 15.30 7.16
N GLU A 101 7.80 15.39 6.32
CA GLU A 101 6.41 15.38 6.76
C GLU A 101 6.04 14.04 7.41
N ALA A 102 6.46 12.91 6.81
CA ALA A 102 6.25 11.59 7.39
C ALA A 102 6.96 11.43 8.73
N SER A 103 8.20 11.91 8.86
CA SER A 103 8.94 11.90 10.14
C SER A 103 8.25 12.75 11.19
N ALA A 104 7.86 13.98 10.84
CA ALA A 104 7.17 14.88 11.77
C ALA A 104 5.84 14.31 12.24
N GLN A 105 5.08 13.68 11.32
CA GLN A 105 3.83 13.01 11.65
C GLN A 105 4.05 11.81 12.57
N ARG A 106 5.08 10.99 12.31
CA ARG A 106 5.45 9.86 13.19
C ARG A 106 5.83 10.35 14.58
N ASP A 107 6.64 11.39 14.69
CA ASP A 107 7.05 11.94 15.98
C ASP A 107 5.86 12.48 16.78
N LYS A 108 4.94 13.16 16.09
CA LYS A 108 3.70 13.65 16.71
C LYS A 108 2.84 12.50 17.21
N THR A 109 2.57 11.52 16.36
CA THR A 109 1.76 10.34 16.72
C THR A 109 2.42 9.51 17.83
N SER A 110 3.75 9.35 17.82
CA SER A 110 4.49 8.68 18.89
C SER A 110 4.31 9.42 20.22
N LYS A 111 4.49 10.75 20.24
CA LYS A 111 4.32 11.55 21.47
C LYS A 111 2.90 11.53 21.98
N GLU A 112 1.91 11.52 21.10
CA GLU A 112 0.49 11.39 21.47
C GLU A 112 0.21 9.99 22.03
N GLY A 113 0.73 8.95 21.38
CA GLY A 113 0.66 7.56 21.86
C GLY A 113 1.27 7.39 23.25
N ASP A 114 2.48 7.91 23.46
CA ASP A 114 3.18 7.84 24.75
C ASP A 114 2.38 8.54 25.86
N LYS A 115 1.74 9.68 25.56
CA LYS A 115 0.86 10.37 26.50
C LYS A 115 -0.37 9.53 26.84
N THR A 116 -1.02 8.95 25.83
CA THR A 116 -2.20 8.10 26.05
C THR A 116 -1.86 6.87 26.88
N VAL A 117 -0.74 6.20 26.59
CA VAL A 117 -0.26 5.05 27.37
C VAL A 117 0.01 5.48 28.81
N ARG A 118 0.75 6.58 29.02
CA ARG A 118 1.07 7.08 30.37
C ARG A 118 -0.18 7.47 31.16
N GLU A 119 -1.17 8.08 30.51
CA GLU A 119 -2.46 8.39 31.14
C GLU A 119 -3.24 7.11 31.49
N ALA A 120 -3.23 6.09 30.63
CA ALA A 120 -3.86 4.82 30.88
C ALA A 120 -3.21 4.08 32.06
N GLU A 121 -1.87 4.05 32.12
CA GLU A 121 -1.10 3.47 33.22
C GLU A 121 -1.43 4.16 34.55
N LEU A 122 -1.43 5.49 34.59
CA LEU A 122 -1.76 6.24 35.80
C LEU A 122 -3.21 6.00 36.25
N ARG A 123 -4.15 5.83 35.31
CA ARG A 123 -5.55 5.51 35.63
C ARG A 123 -5.66 4.08 36.17
N ALA A 124 -4.97 3.12 35.56
CA ALA A 124 -4.93 1.73 36.01
C ALA A 124 -4.37 1.65 37.43
N GLU A 125 -3.23 2.28 37.70
CA GLU A 125 -2.61 2.30 39.04
C GLU A 125 -3.54 2.93 40.09
N ARG A 126 -4.25 4.02 39.75
CA ARG A 126 -5.24 4.63 40.66
C ARG A 126 -6.40 3.69 40.95
N LEU A 127 -6.90 2.98 39.95
CA LEU A 127 -7.99 2.03 40.12
C LEU A 127 -7.56 0.83 40.95
N GLU A 128 -6.37 0.27 40.70
CA GLU A 128 -5.80 -0.81 41.49
C GLU A 128 -5.61 -0.41 42.96
N ASN A 129 -5.08 0.79 43.21
CA ASN A 129 -4.91 1.28 44.58
C ASN A 129 -6.26 1.54 45.27
N ALA A 130 -7.24 2.09 44.56
CA ALA A 130 -8.58 2.32 45.10
C ALA A 130 -9.27 1.00 45.47
N THR A 131 -9.29 0.04 44.55
CA THR A 131 -9.89 -1.29 44.77
C THR A 131 -9.18 -2.05 45.89
N LYS A 132 -7.84 -2.03 45.93
CA LYS A 132 -7.07 -2.63 47.03
C LYS A 132 -7.43 -2.03 48.38
N ASN A 133 -7.58 -0.71 48.46
CA ASN A 133 -7.97 -0.03 49.69
C ASN A 133 -9.41 -0.37 50.09
N GLU A 134 -10.34 -0.48 49.14
CA GLU A 134 -11.73 -0.90 49.40
C GLU A 134 -11.80 -2.35 49.88
N CYS A 135 -11.12 -3.28 49.19
CA CYS A 135 -11.04 -4.68 49.62
C CYS A 135 -10.45 -4.81 51.02
N ARG A 136 -9.42 -4.02 51.35
CA ARG A 136 -8.84 -3.99 52.68
C ARG A 136 -9.84 -3.51 53.73
N LYS A 137 -10.58 -2.44 53.47
CA LYS A 137 -11.61 -1.93 54.39
C LYS A 137 -12.70 -2.98 54.63
N LEU A 138 -13.20 -3.60 53.57
CA LEU A 138 -14.22 -4.65 53.68
C LEU A 138 -13.71 -5.84 54.49
N LEU A 139 -12.43 -6.21 54.32
CA LEU A 139 -11.81 -7.28 55.11
C LEU A 139 -11.68 -6.90 56.59
N ASP A 140 -11.22 -5.68 56.88
CA ASP A 140 -11.11 -5.17 58.25
C ASP A 140 -12.50 -5.11 58.94
N GLU A 141 -13.54 -4.67 58.22
CA GLU A 141 -14.93 -4.68 58.69
C GLU A 141 -15.46 -6.10 58.95
N ALA A 142 -15.20 -7.04 58.04
CA ALA A 142 -15.61 -8.43 58.18
C ALA A 142 -14.93 -9.10 59.39
N VAL A 143 -13.63 -8.83 59.60
CA VAL A 143 -12.88 -9.33 60.77
C VAL A 143 -13.46 -8.75 62.05
N ALA A 144 -13.69 -7.44 62.12
CA ALA A 144 -14.28 -6.80 63.31
C ALA A 144 -15.68 -7.36 63.63
N HIS A 145 -16.50 -7.61 62.60
CA HIS A 145 -17.81 -8.23 62.76
C HIS A 145 -17.70 -9.66 63.30
N HIS A 146 -16.78 -10.47 62.76
CA HIS A 146 -16.54 -11.83 63.23
C HIS A 146 -16.08 -11.87 64.69
N GLU A 147 -15.16 -10.98 65.09
CA GLU A 147 -14.71 -10.86 66.47
C GLU A 147 -15.85 -10.49 67.42
N ASN A 148 -16.74 -9.59 67.00
CA ASN A 148 -17.90 -9.20 67.79
C ASN A 148 -18.91 -10.34 67.94
N LEU A 149 -19.22 -11.05 66.85
CA LEU A 149 -20.08 -12.24 66.92
C LEU A 149 -19.48 -13.32 67.83
N THR A 150 -18.18 -13.58 67.73
CA THR A 150 -17.49 -14.56 68.57
C THR A 150 -17.50 -14.16 70.06
N ARG A 151 -17.51 -12.85 70.35
CA ARG A 151 -17.69 -12.34 71.71
C ARG A 151 -19.12 -12.58 72.20
N HIS A 152 -20.11 -12.22 71.40
CA HIS A 152 -21.52 -12.44 71.75
C HIS A 152 -21.87 -13.93 71.89
N GLU A 153 -21.31 -14.80 71.07
CA GLU A 153 -21.47 -16.25 71.19
C GLU A 153 -20.93 -16.77 72.53
N ARG A 154 -19.75 -16.29 72.94
CA ARG A 154 -19.17 -16.63 74.26
C ARG A 154 -20.03 -16.11 75.40
N GLU A 155 -20.46 -14.85 75.34
CA GLU A 155 -21.34 -14.27 76.37
C GLU A 155 -22.67 -15.03 76.49
N LEU A 156 -23.28 -15.43 75.37
CA LEU A 156 -24.49 -16.24 75.38
C LEU A 156 -24.23 -17.63 75.96
N ARG A 157 -23.10 -18.27 75.63
CA ARG A 157 -22.70 -19.55 76.21
C ARG A 157 -22.54 -19.45 77.73
N ASP A 158 -21.83 -18.44 78.22
CA ASP A 158 -21.64 -18.20 79.66
C ASP A 158 -22.97 -17.94 80.38
N ARG A 159 -23.88 -17.18 79.75
CA ARG A 159 -25.23 -16.94 80.28
C ARG A 159 -26.08 -18.20 80.34
N VAL A 160 -26.02 -19.05 79.32
CA VAL A 160 -26.73 -20.34 79.32
C VAL A 160 -26.18 -21.24 80.42
N GLU A 161 -24.86 -21.35 80.55
CA GLU A 161 -24.24 -22.14 81.62
C GLU A 161 -24.64 -21.63 83.01
N ALA A 162 -24.65 -20.31 83.23
CA ALA A 162 -25.11 -19.72 84.48
C ALA A 162 -26.60 -20.05 84.78
N VAL A 163 -27.47 -19.98 83.76
CA VAL A 163 -28.88 -20.37 83.90
C VAL A 163 -29.02 -21.87 84.19
N GLU A 164 -28.25 -22.74 83.55
CA GLU A 164 -28.25 -24.17 83.85
C GLU A 164 -27.80 -24.48 85.28
N VAL A 165 -26.76 -23.81 85.77
CA VAL A 165 -26.28 -23.96 87.16
C VAL A 165 -27.35 -23.52 88.15
N THR A 166 -27.98 -22.36 87.93
CA THR A 166 -29.07 -21.87 88.80
C THR A 166 -30.32 -22.75 88.77
N LEU A 167 -30.68 -23.31 87.62
CA LEU A 167 -31.78 -24.28 87.52
C LEU A 167 -31.45 -25.59 88.26
N LYS A 168 -30.20 -26.07 88.17
CA LYS A 168 -29.74 -27.25 88.91
C LYS A 168 -29.80 -27.03 90.42
N SER A 169 -29.39 -25.86 90.92
CA SER A 169 -29.49 -25.55 92.35
C SER A 169 -30.93 -25.44 92.84
N LEU A 170 -31.80 -24.73 92.09
CA LEU A 170 -33.23 -24.65 92.40
C LEU A 170 -33.91 -26.02 92.41
N ARG A 171 -33.54 -26.90 91.47
CA ARG A 171 -34.03 -28.29 91.45
C ARG A 171 -33.60 -29.08 92.69
N LEU A 172 -32.37 -28.87 93.16
CA LEU A 172 -31.87 -29.51 94.38
C LEU A 172 -32.61 -29.04 95.64
N GLU A 173 -32.97 -27.74 95.69
CA GLU A 173 -33.77 -27.16 96.78
C GLU A 173 -35.22 -27.66 96.77
N LEU A 174 -35.81 -27.86 95.60
CA LEU A 174 -37.18 -28.37 95.45
C LEU A 174 -37.30 -29.89 95.61
N ASN A 175 -36.20 -30.66 95.46
CA ASN A 175 -36.19 -32.12 95.59
C ASN A 175 -34.89 -32.62 96.27
N PRO A 176 -34.86 -32.73 97.62
CA PRO A 176 -33.67 -33.18 98.34
C PRO A 176 -33.37 -34.66 98.06
N PRO A 177 -32.08 -35.08 98.02
CA PRO A 177 -31.64 -36.40 97.54
C PRO A 177 -32.00 -37.60 98.43
N ASP A 178 -32.89 -37.44 99.42
CA ASP A 178 -33.40 -38.54 100.26
C ASP A 178 -34.80 -39.03 99.85
N ALA A 179 -35.36 -38.53 98.76
CA ALA A 179 -36.54 -39.12 98.13
C ALA A 179 -36.11 -40.13 97.04
N GLN A 180 -35.48 -41.24 97.44
CA GLN A 180 -35.38 -42.41 96.55
C GLN A 180 -36.77 -43.02 96.35
N GLY A 181 -37.33 -42.77 95.17
CA GLY A 181 -38.43 -43.52 94.60
C GLY A 181 -38.21 -43.58 93.10
N GLN A 182 -37.96 -44.77 92.59
CA GLN A 182 -37.74 -45.08 91.18
C GLN A 182 -38.80 -44.42 90.29
N ASP A 183 -38.39 -43.61 89.32
CA ASP A 183 -39.21 -43.42 88.13
C ASP A 183 -38.35 -43.48 86.88
N LYS A 184 -38.55 -44.56 86.12
CA LYS A 184 -37.94 -44.78 84.81
C LYS A 184 -38.70 -43.90 83.81
N ALA A 185 -38.17 -42.72 83.51
CA ALA A 185 -38.56 -42.01 82.30
C ALA A 185 -37.51 -42.29 81.22
N GLU A 186 -37.85 -43.26 80.38
CA GLU A 186 -37.25 -43.51 79.08
C GLU A 186 -37.40 -42.25 78.21
N THR A 187 -36.32 -41.49 78.04
CA THR A 187 -36.20 -40.48 76.98
C THR A 187 -35.02 -40.86 76.10
N ALA A 188 -35.35 -41.52 75.00
CA ALA A 188 -34.45 -41.75 73.88
C ALA A 188 -33.90 -40.39 73.34
N PRO A 189 -32.69 -40.39 72.75
CA PRO A 189 -32.00 -39.17 72.41
C PRO A 189 -32.70 -38.46 71.25
N ILE A 190 -32.94 -37.15 71.38
CA ILE A 190 -33.29 -36.32 70.23
C ILE A 190 -31.99 -36.08 69.47
N ASP A 191 -31.82 -36.87 68.42
CA ASP A 191 -30.79 -36.70 67.42
C ASP A 191 -31.13 -35.46 66.58
N LEU A 192 -30.36 -34.38 66.78
CA LEU A 192 -30.35 -33.19 65.91
C LEU A 192 -29.12 -33.23 64.97
N THR A 193 -28.69 -34.42 64.56
CA THR A 193 -27.78 -34.57 63.41
C THR A 193 -28.55 -34.73 62.10
N ASP A 194 -29.47 -33.80 61.81
CA ASP A 194 -29.83 -33.55 60.41
C ASP A 194 -30.30 -32.11 60.21
N SER A 195 -29.33 -31.21 60.05
CA SER A 195 -29.52 -29.95 59.33
C SER A 195 -28.63 -29.98 58.10
N GLU A 196 -28.96 -30.86 57.15
CA GLU A 196 -28.63 -30.69 55.74
C GLU A 196 -29.39 -29.49 55.13
N LEU A 197 -29.32 -28.32 55.76
CA LEU A 197 -29.79 -27.05 55.19
C LEU A 197 -28.73 -25.97 55.41
N GLY A 198 -27.60 -26.14 54.71
CA GLY A 198 -26.53 -25.13 54.66
C GLY A 198 -25.44 -25.39 53.62
N LYS A 199 -25.55 -26.44 52.79
CA LYS A 199 -24.61 -26.71 51.69
C LYS A 199 -25.34 -26.72 50.35
N LYS A 200 -25.92 -25.58 49.99
CA LYS A 200 -26.19 -25.23 48.59
C LYS A 200 -26.45 -23.73 48.54
N VAL A 201 -25.44 -23.02 48.09
CA VAL A 201 -25.45 -21.92 47.11
C VAL A 201 -24.11 -21.24 47.33
N TRP A 202 -23.14 -21.63 46.51
CA TRP A 202 -22.06 -20.85 45.90
C TRP A 202 -21.33 -21.88 45.03
N SER A 203 -22.04 -22.34 43.98
CA SER A 203 -21.38 -22.93 42.83
C SER A 203 -20.91 -21.75 42.00
N ASP A 204 -19.61 -21.75 41.72
CA ASP A 204 -18.92 -20.89 40.79
C ASP A 204 -19.71 -20.69 39.50
N ASP A 205 -20.18 -19.46 39.28
CA ASP A 205 -20.55 -18.95 37.97
C ASP A 205 -19.24 -18.49 37.27
N ALA A 206 -18.38 -19.46 36.99
CA ALA A 206 -17.27 -19.31 36.07
C ALA A 206 -17.83 -19.38 34.64
N GLY A 207 -18.50 -18.31 34.22
CA GLY A 207 -18.88 -18.09 32.84
C GLY A 207 -17.64 -17.83 31.99
N GLU A 208 -17.05 -18.89 31.44
CA GLU A 208 -16.16 -18.85 30.30
C GLU A 208 -16.85 -18.14 29.13
N VAL A 209 -16.54 -16.85 28.94
CA VAL A 209 -16.84 -16.14 27.69
C VAL A 209 -15.73 -16.49 26.69
N SER A 210 -15.75 -17.71 26.16
CA SER A 210 -14.96 -18.11 25.01
C SER A 210 -15.83 -17.98 23.76
N GLY A 211 -15.67 -16.84 23.06
CA GLY A 211 -16.50 -16.46 21.93
C GLY A 211 -15.75 -15.56 20.96
N THR A 212 -14.59 -16.03 20.51
CA THR A 212 -13.80 -15.43 19.42
C THR A 212 -14.65 -15.37 18.15
N ARG A 213 -15.01 -14.17 17.68
CA ARG A 213 -15.52 -13.97 16.32
C ARG A 213 -14.66 -12.93 15.61
N VAL A 214 -13.53 -13.41 15.08
CA VAL A 214 -12.82 -12.76 13.99
C VAL A 214 -13.62 -13.05 12.72
N VAL A 215 -14.25 -12.02 12.16
CA VAL A 215 -14.73 -12.03 10.78
C VAL A 215 -14.03 -10.88 10.06
N ARG A 216 -13.24 -11.26 9.07
CA ARG A 216 -12.69 -10.42 8.01
C ARG A 216 -13.84 -9.81 7.21
N ASP A 217 -13.75 -8.51 6.93
CA ASP A 217 -13.61 -7.96 5.58
C ASP A 217 -12.98 -6.56 5.65
#